data_AF-A0A842NR72-F1
#
_entry.id   AF-A0A842NR72-F1
#
_cell.length_a   1.000
_cell.length_b   1.000
_cell.length_c   1.000
_cell.angle_alpha   90.00
_cell.angle_beta   90.00
_cell.angle_gamma   90.00
#
_symmetry.space_group_name_H-M   'P 1'
#
loop_
_entity.id
_entity.type
_entity.pdbx_description
1 polymer ?
#
loop_
_entity_poly.entity_id
_entity_poly.type
_entity_poly.pdbx_seq_one_letter_code
_entity_poly.pdbx_strand_id
1 'polypeptide(L)' 'MEQICIYCGNVFEVTNKKICSEVCRNFHVMVIKKRIREAMDDDPNYTTRFSGN' A
#
# COMPACT_ATOMS: atom_id res chain seq x y z
N MET A 1 -20.85 14.97 -0.79
CA MET A 1 -20.45 13.87 -1.69
C MET A 1 -19.95 12.75 -0.81
N GLU A 2 -20.67 11.64 -0.80
CA GLU A 2 -20.29 10.44 -0.07
C GLU A 2 -19.28 9.63 -0.91
N GLN A 3 -18.30 9.01 -0.26
CA GLN A 3 -17.37 8.07 -0.89
C GLN A 3 -17.37 6.74 -0.16
N ILE A 4 -17.10 5.67 -0.90
CA ILE A 4 -16.96 4.33 -0.36
C ILE A 4 -15.47 4.05 -0.15
N CYS A 5 -15.10 3.61 1.04
CA CYS A 5 -13.72 3.25 1.31
C CYS A 5 -13.34 1.97 0.59
N ILE A 6 -12.20 2.00 -0.10
CA ILE A 6 -11.69 0.87 -0.88
C ILE A 6 -11.27 -0.34 -0.03
N TYR A 7 -11.16 -0.17 1.30
CA TYR A 7 -10.72 -1.21 2.23
C TYR A 7 -11.84 -1.73 3.13
N CYS A 8 -12.62 -0.81 3.71
CA CYS A 8 -13.63 -1.14 4.72
C CYS A 8 -15.06 -1.23 4.12
N GLY A 9 -15.28 -0.71 2.90
CA GLY A 9 -16.62 -0.59 2.32
C GLY A 9 -17.51 0.46 2.99
N ASN A 10 -17.07 1.08 4.09
CA ASN A 10 -17.86 2.12 4.75
C ASN A 10 -18.02 3.34 3.86
N VAL A 11 -19.23 3.88 3.87
CA VAL A 11 -19.56 5.18 3.32
C VAL A 11 -19.07 6.25 4.29
N PHE A 12 -18.37 7.26 3.77
CA PHE A 12 -17.85 8.37 4.57
C PHE A 12 -17.91 9.69 3.79
N GLU A 13 -18.15 10.78 4.52
CA GLU A 13 -18.35 12.10 3.94
C GLU A 13 -17.02 12.84 3.80
N VAL A 14 -16.31 12.62 2.69
CA VAL A 14 -15.10 13.39 2.36
C VAL A 14 -14.95 13.59 0.86
N THR A 15 -14.69 14.82 0.46
CA THR A 15 -14.27 15.16 -0.91
C THR A 15 -12.79 14.81 -1.11
N ASN A 16 -12.50 13.98 -2.11
CA ASN A 16 -11.15 13.57 -2.55
C ASN A 16 -10.33 12.61 -1.66
N LYS A 17 -10.96 11.82 -0.77
CA LYS A 17 -10.28 10.70 -0.09
C LYS A 17 -10.94 9.37 -0.47
N LYS A 18 -10.13 8.32 -0.63
CA LYS A 18 -10.58 6.93 -0.90
C LYS A 18 -10.60 6.03 0.34
N ILE A 19 -10.16 6.55 1.49
CA ILE A 19 -9.90 5.79 2.71
C ILE A 19 -10.70 6.39 3.87
N CYS A 20 -11.53 5.57 4.53
CA CYS A 20 -12.48 5.97 5.58
C CYS A 20 -11.81 6.42 6.89
N SER A 21 -10.69 5.81 7.26
CA SER A 21 -10.10 5.98 8.59
C SER A 21 -8.58 5.76 8.58
N GLU A 22 -7.93 6.16 9.67
CA GLU A 22 -6.51 5.91 9.89
C GLU A 22 -6.17 4.41 9.88
N VAL A 23 -7.06 3.57 10.43
CA VAL A 23 -6.91 2.11 10.41
C VAL A 23 -6.78 1.59 8.97
N CYS A 24 -7.67 2.02 8.08
CA CYS A 24 -7.61 1.64 6.67
C CYS A 24 -6.39 2.23 5.95
N ARG A 25 -5.92 3.40 6.38
CA ARG A 25 -4.70 4.01 5.87
C ARG A 25 -3.46 3.22 6.26
N ASN A 26 -3.39 2.76 7.51
CA ASN A 26 -2.29 1.92 7.99
C ASN A 26 -2.29 0.57 7.28
N PHE A 27 -3.46 -0.01 7.04
CA PHE A 27 -3.60 -1.21 6.23
C PHE A 27 -3.10 -1.01 4.79
N HIS A 28 -3.48 0.10 4.13
CA HIS A 28 -2.97 0.46 2.80
C HIS A 28 -1.42 0.49 2.75
N VAL A 29 -0.79 1.15 3.72
CA VAL A 29 0.67 1.25 3.80
C VAL A 29 1.30 -0.13 4.00
N MET A 30 0.71 -1.00 4.83
CA MET A 30 1.20 -2.36 5.02
C MET A 30 1.11 -3.20 3.74
N VAL A 31 0.00 -3.12 3.01
CA VAL A 31 -0.18 -3.83 1.73
C VAL A 31 0.85 -3.36 0.70
N ILE A 32 1.09 -2.05 0.59
CA ILE A 32 2.12 -1.51 -0.32
C ILE A 32 3.52 -1.99 0.09
N LYS A 33 3.87 -1.91 1.38
CA LYS A 33 5.17 -2.39 1.88
C LYS A 33 5.39 -3.88 1.62
N LYS A 34 4.32 -4.68 1.69
CA LYS A 34 4.38 -6.12 1.37
C LYS A 34 4.65 -6.32 -0.12
N ARG A 35 3.90 -5.65 -1.00
CA ARG A 35 4.10 -5.72 -2.46
C ARG A 35 5.49 -5.28 -2.90
N ILE A 36 6.04 -4.24 -2.28
CA ILE A 36 7.41 -3.78 -2.56
C ILE A 36 8.41 -4.88 -2.20
N ARG A 37 8.28 -5.49 -1.01
CA ARG A 37 9.16 -6.59 -0.60
C ARG A 37 9.05 -7.79 -1.51
N GLU A 38 7.83 -8.21 -1.84
CA GLU A 38 7.60 -9.32 -2.77
C GLU A 38 8.21 -9.02 -4.15
N ALA A 39 8.08 -7.80 -4.66
CA ALA A 39 8.70 -7.40 -5.92
C ALA A 39 10.25 -7.36 -5.86
N MET A 40 10.84 -7.12 -4.68
CA MET A 40 12.28 -7.19 -4.49
C MET A 40 12.78 -8.63 -4.36
N ASP A 41 11.99 -9.51 -3.76
CA ASP A 41 12.32 -10.94 -3.60
C ASP A 41 12.13 -11.73 -4.92
N ASP A 42 11.19 -11.31 -5.78
CA ASP A 42 10.92 -11.93 -7.08
C ASP A 42 11.92 -11.51 -8.18
N ASP A 43 12.83 -10.57 -7.89
CA ASP A 43 13.88 -10.14 -8.81
C ASP A 43 15.21 -10.85 -8.47
N PRO A 44 15.58 -11.95 -9.16
CA PRO A 44 16.83 -12.67 -8.91
C PRO A 44 18.09 -11.84 -9.21
N ASN A 45 17.95 -10.62 -9.76
CA ASN A 45 19.03 -9.70 -10.10
C ASN A 45 19.24 -8.58 -9.07
N TYR A 46 18.42 -8.48 -8.01
CA TYR A 46 18.54 -7.40 -7.03
C TYR A 46 19.79 -7.55 -6.12
N THR A 47 20.32 -8.76 -5.95
CA THR A 47 21.54 -9.00 -5.15
C THR A 47 22.85 -8.65 -5.88
N THR A 48 22.83 -8.33 -7.18
CA THR A 48 24.06 -8.05 -7.95
C THR A 48 24.53 -6.59 -7.87
N ARG A 49 23.85 -5.70 -7.13
CA ARG A 49 24.26 -4.29 -6.98
C ARG A 49 24.81 -3.88 -5.60
N PHE A 50 24.87 -4.79 -4.64
CA PHE A 50 25.52 -4.55 -3.32
C PHE A 50 26.70 -5.51 -3.04
N SER A 51 27.34 -6.03 -4.08
CA SER A 51 28.66 -6.66 -4.00
C SER A 51 29.53 -6.04 -5.08
N GLY A 52 30.17 -4.93 -4.71
CA GLY A 52 30.98 -4.14 -5.63
C GLY A 52 31.99 -3.28 -4.88
N ASN A 53 32.99 -3.97 -4.34
CA ASN A 53 34.36 -3.55 -4.04
C ASN A 53 34.59 -2.47 -2.96
#